data_AF-A0A1Q3GH25-F1
#
_entry.id   AF-A0A1Q3GH25-F1
#
_cell.length_a   1.000
_cell.length_b   1.000
_cell.length_c   1.000
_cell.angle_alpha   90.00
_cell.angle_beta   90.00
_cell.angle_gamma   90.00
#
_symmetry.space_group_name_H-M   'P 1'
#
loop_
_entity.id
_entity.type
_entity.pdbx_description
1 polymer ?
#
loop_
_entity_poly.entity_id
_entity_poly.type
_entity_poly.pdbx_seq_one_letter_code
_entity_poly.pdbx_strand_id
1 'polypeptide(L)'
;MTNLRFLNLFGANLQEITFVKNLTQLTHLNLQRNNIKDISPLAHLPHLKFLHLTHNPIQDISPLKNLPFIFDFTIDHTKLQAPPIWYAYAKWERKPFSDYTHLTELPAVEKIWQLMRTKESENLQLAQQLAKSQGWTAEEIKIYQNLVD
;
A
#
# COMPACT_ATOMS: atom_id res chain seq x y z
N MET A 1 29.27 0.89 -7.48
CA MET A 1 28.21 0.14 -6.79
C MET A 1 28.43 0.26 -5.30
N THR A 2 27.50 0.86 -4.56
CA THR A 2 27.55 0.98 -3.10
C THR A 2 26.87 -0.23 -2.47
N ASN A 3 27.62 -1.05 -1.72
CA ASN A 3 27.10 -2.23 -1.00
C ASN A 3 26.27 -1.86 0.26
N LEU A 4 25.64 -0.69 0.26
CA LEU A 4 24.91 -0.17 1.41
C LEU A 4 23.59 -0.93 1.56
N ARG A 5 23.46 -1.69 2.65
CA ARG A 5 22.26 -2.51 2.96
C ARG A 5 21.30 -1.83 3.94
N PHE A 6 21.80 -0.88 4.72
CA PHE A 6 21.08 -0.18 5.79
C PHE A 6 21.35 1.31 5.65
N LEU A 7 20.29 2.13 5.69
CA LEU A 7 20.39 3.59 5.67
C LEU A 7 19.37 4.19 6.63
N ASN A 8 19.84 5.00 7.57
CA ASN A 8 19.00 5.74 8.50
C ASN A 8 19.18 7.24 8.27
N LEU A 9 18.07 7.91 7.98
CA LEU A 9 17.96 9.34 7.69
C LEU A 9 16.81 9.96 8.49
N PHE A 10 16.53 9.41 9.67
CA PHE A 10 15.56 9.95 10.61
C PHE A 10 15.85 11.42 10.93
N GLY A 11 14.85 12.31 10.81
CA GLY A 11 14.98 13.71 11.23
C GLY A 11 15.94 14.57 10.38
N ALA A 12 16.36 14.10 9.21
CA ALA A 12 17.37 14.75 8.37
C ALA A 12 16.86 15.97 7.56
N ASN A 13 15.63 16.43 7.82
CA ASN A 13 14.97 17.55 7.12
C ASN A 13 14.92 17.40 5.58
N LEU A 14 14.87 16.16 5.08
CA LEU A 14 14.84 15.85 3.66
C LEU A 14 13.49 16.23 3.04
N GLN A 15 13.54 16.81 1.83
CA GLN A 15 12.37 17.03 0.98
C GLN A 15 12.37 16.10 -0.24
N GLU A 16 13.56 15.69 -0.68
CA GLU A 16 13.79 14.77 -1.79
C GLU A 16 14.67 13.60 -1.37
N ILE A 17 14.51 12.47 -2.08
CA ILE A 17 15.28 11.24 -1.87
C ILE A 17 15.82 10.66 -3.19
N THR A 18 16.00 11.50 -4.21
CA THR A 18 16.42 11.09 -5.57
C THR A 18 17.72 10.28 -5.61
N PHE A 19 18.62 10.51 -4.63
CA PHE A 19 19.87 9.76 -4.46
C PHE A 19 19.67 8.27 -4.12
N VAL A 20 18.56 7.87 -3.51
CA VAL A 20 18.36 6.47 -3.07
C VAL A 20 18.23 5.50 -4.25
N LYS A 21 17.81 5.97 -5.43
CA LYS A 21 17.57 5.13 -6.62
C LYS A 21 18.80 4.31 -7.05
N ASN A 22 20.00 4.78 -6.72
CA ASN A 22 21.27 4.12 -7.06
C ASN A 22 21.74 3.12 -5.98
N LEU A 23 21.02 3.00 -4.86
CA LEU A 23 21.37 2.18 -3.71
C LEU A 23 20.65 0.82 -3.78
N THR A 24 20.76 0.14 -4.91
CA THR A 24 19.98 -1.07 -5.25
C THR A 24 20.13 -2.24 -4.27
N GLN A 25 21.21 -2.25 -3.48
CA GLN A 25 21.46 -3.25 -2.43
C GLN A 25 20.80 -2.92 -1.08
N LEU A 26 20.06 -1.81 -0.96
CA LEU A 26 19.35 -1.46 0.27
C LEU A 26 18.30 -2.51 0.62
N THR A 27 18.30 -2.88 1.89
CA THR A 27 17.34 -3.79 2.51
C THR A 27 16.55 -3.12 3.62
N HIS A 28 17.13 -2.12 4.28
CA HIS A 28 16.52 -1.35 5.36
C HIS A 28 16.70 0.15 5.11
N LEU A 29 15.61 0.92 5.15
CA LEU A 29 15.60 2.36 4.94
C LEU A 29 14.68 3.05 5.96
N ASN A 30 15.25 3.88 6.83
CA ASN A 30 14.49 4.76 7.70
C ASN A 30 14.55 6.21 7.19
N LEU A 31 13.39 6.77 6.89
CA LEU A 31 13.16 8.13 6.39
C LEU A 31 12.15 8.90 7.26
N GLN A 32 11.89 8.45 8.50
CA GLN A 32 10.92 9.07 9.38
C GLN A 32 11.27 10.52 9.76
N ARG A 33 10.25 11.34 10.07
CA ARG A 33 10.39 12.75 10.49
C ARG A 33 11.17 13.60 9.48
N ASN A 34 10.81 13.48 8.21
CA ASN A 34 11.29 14.35 7.14
C ASN A 34 10.10 15.13 6.53
N ASN A 35 10.33 15.85 5.45
CA ASN A 35 9.31 16.61 4.72
C ASN A 35 9.12 16.06 3.30
N ILE A 36 9.28 14.74 3.14
CA ILE A 36 9.23 14.05 1.85
C ILE A 36 7.77 13.95 1.40
N LYS A 37 7.51 14.33 0.14
CA LYS A 37 6.19 14.21 -0.50
C LYS A 37 6.17 13.14 -1.57
N ASP A 38 7.23 13.09 -2.37
CA ASP A 38 7.41 12.12 -3.44
C ASP A 38 8.33 10.97 -2.99
N ILE A 39 7.83 9.74 -3.12
CA ILE A 39 8.58 8.51 -2.87
C ILE A 39 8.83 7.69 -4.15
N SER A 40 8.62 8.27 -5.34
CA SER A 40 8.96 7.69 -6.64
C SER A 40 10.37 7.08 -6.74
N PRO A 41 11.43 7.62 -6.09
CA PRO A 41 12.75 7.01 -6.16
C PRO A 41 12.82 5.61 -5.51
N LEU A 42 11.93 5.29 -4.56
CA LEU A 42 11.91 4.01 -3.85
C LEU A 42 11.58 2.83 -4.77
N ALA A 43 10.86 3.04 -5.88
CA ALA A 43 10.50 1.99 -6.84
C ALA A 43 11.72 1.25 -7.45
N HIS A 44 12.92 1.82 -7.33
CA HIS A 44 14.18 1.29 -7.86
C HIS A 44 14.97 0.42 -6.87
N LEU A 45 14.36 0.00 -5.75
CA LEU A 45 15.02 -0.72 -4.66
C LEU A 45 14.58 -2.20 -4.57
N PRO A 46 15.03 -3.08 -5.48
CA PRO A 46 14.52 -4.45 -5.64
C PRO A 46 14.86 -5.42 -4.47
N HIS A 47 15.49 -4.91 -3.41
CA HIS A 47 15.88 -5.70 -2.24
C HIS A 47 15.35 -5.08 -0.93
N LEU A 48 14.54 -4.03 -1.00
CA LEU A 48 14.02 -3.32 0.17
C LEU A 48 13.00 -4.17 0.93
N LYS A 49 13.25 -4.37 2.23
CA LYS A 49 12.47 -5.25 3.11
C LYS A 49 11.89 -4.53 4.32
N PHE A 50 12.53 -3.45 4.77
CA PHE A 50 12.15 -2.67 5.94
C PHE A 50 12.15 -1.18 5.55
N LEU A 51 11.00 -0.52 5.64
CA LEU A 51 10.80 0.85 5.15
C LEU A 51 9.96 1.69 6.13
N HIS A 52 10.55 2.70 6.74
CA HIS A 52 9.86 3.57 7.69
C HIS A 52 9.72 5.01 7.15
N LEU A 53 8.48 5.48 7.02
CA LEU A 53 8.10 6.76 6.39
C LEU A 53 7.22 7.65 7.29
N THR A 54 6.90 7.23 8.52
CA THR A 54 6.14 7.99 9.53
C THR A 54 6.62 9.44 9.68
N HIS A 55 5.72 10.39 9.93
CA HIS A 55 6.00 11.83 9.95
C HIS A 55 6.63 12.33 8.64
N ASN A 56 5.93 12.10 7.53
CA ASN A 56 6.20 12.74 6.23
C ASN A 56 4.85 13.10 5.56
N PRO A 57 4.76 14.22 4.81
CA PRO A 57 3.56 14.65 4.09
C PRO A 57 3.32 13.88 2.78
N ILE A 58 3.48 12.55 2.80
CA ILE A 58 3.26 11.66 1.66
C ILE A 58 1.76 11.50 1.43
N GLN A 59 1.33 11.59 0.16
CA GLN A 59 -0.07 11.44 -0.25
C GLN A 59 -0.29 10.27 -1.23
N ASP A 60 0.75 9.85 -1.94
CA ASP A 60 0.73 8.71 -2.84
C ASP A 60 1.75 7.65 -2.43
N ILE A 61 1.31 6.39 -2.36
CA ILE A 61 2.16 5.22 -2.11
C ILE A 61 2.22 4.24 -3.29
N SER A 62 1.65 4.61 -4.44
CA SER A 62 1.72 3.85 -5.69
C SER A 62 3.14 3.46 -6.12
N PRO A 63 4.22 4.24 -5.86
CA PRO A 63 5.58 3.81 -6.19
C PRO A 63 6.05 2.53 -5.50
N LEU A 64 5.42 2.15 -4.38
CA LEU A 64 5.74 0.92 -3.65
C LEU A 64 5.11 -0.34 -4.28
N LYS A 65 4.19 -0.19 -5.25
CA LYS A 65 3.45 -1.28 -5.90
C LYS A 65 4.34 -2.40 -6.44
N ASN A 66 5.49 -2.04 -7.00
CA ASN A 66 6.38 -2.97 -7.69
C ASN A 66 7.55 -3.45 -6.81
N LEU A 67 7.58 -3.07 -5.52
CA LEU A 67 8.63 -3.52 -4.62
C LEU A 67 8.37 -4.97 -4.17
N PRO A 68 9.39 -5.84 -4.23
CA PRO A 68 9.24 -7.21 -3.76
C PRO A 68 9.17 -7.24 -2.23
N PHE A 69 8.13 -7.87 -1.71
CA PHE A 69 7.94 -8.30 -0.33
C PHE A 69 8.56 -7.41 0.78
N ILE A 70 7.83 -6.35 1.15
CA ILE A 70 8.16 -5.53 2.33
C ILE A 70 7.71 -6.29 3.59
N PHE A 71 8.67 -6.64 4.44
CA PHE A 71 8.42 -7.33 5.71
C PHE A 71 7.88 -6.36 6.75
N ASP A 72 8.52 -5.20 6.91
CA ASP A 72 8.12 -4.16 7.86
C ASP A 72 7.96 -2.80 7.17
N PHE A 73 6.84 -2.12 7.47
CA PHE A 73 6.44 -0.88 6.84
C PHE A 73 5.67 0.02 7.79
N THR A 74 6.03 1.30 7.86
CA THR A 74 5.30 2.30 8.65
C THR A 74 5.11 3.60 7.87
N ILE A 75 3.89 4.15 7.88
CA ILE A 75 3.54 5.44 7.26
C ILE A 75 2.37 6.11 8.00
N ASP A 76 2.26 7.44 7.89
CA ASP A 76 1.14 8.21 8.42
C ASP A 76 -0.09 8.06 7.51
N HIS A 77 -1.03 7.19 7.90
CA HIS A 77 -2.30 7.00 7.20
C HIS A 77 -3.20 8.25 7.23
N THR A 78 -2.98 9.18 8.17
CA THR A 78 -3.81 10.38 8.39
C THR A 78 -3.65 11.48 7.32
N LYS A 79 -2.70 11.33 6.38
CA LYS A 79 -2.46 12.25 5.26
C LYS A 79 -2.72 11.64 3.88
N LEU A 80 -2.99 10.34 3.82
CA LEU A 80 -3.46 9.66 2.62
C LEU A 80 -4.97 9.95 2.47
N GLN A 81 -5.43 10.30 1.27
CA GLN A 81 -6.87 10.44 1.01
C GLN A 81 -7.60 9.09 1.08
N ALA A 82 -6.91 8.01 0.73
CA ALA A 82 -7.20 6.63 1.13
C ALA A 82 -5.95 5.75 0.96
N PRO A 83 -5.71 4.72 1.80
CA PRO A 83 -4.77 3.66 1.48
C PRO A 83 -5.39 2.68 0.45
N PRO A 84 -4.63 2.15 -0.53
CA PRO A 84 -5.15 1.12 -1.44
C PRO A 84 -5.51 -0.15 -0.67
N ILE A 85 -6.73 -0.66 -0.84
CA ILE A 85 -7.20 -1.88 -0.14
C ILE A 85 -6.33 -3.10 -0.51
N TRP A 86 -5.70 -3.13 -1.69
CA TRP A 86 -4.72 -4.14 -2.06
C TRP A 86 -3.27 -3.86 -1.63
N TYR A 87 -2.97 -2.76 -0.93
CA TYR A 87 -1.77 -2.73 -0.09
C TYR A 87 -1.94 -3.64 1.13
N ALA A 88 -3.14 -3.63 1.73
CA ALA A 88 -3.53 -4.65 2.69
C ALA A 88 -3.71 -6.03 2.03
N TYR A 89 -4.36 -6.12 0.86
CA TYR A 89 -4.60 -7.39 0.15
C TYR A 89 -3.45 -7.95 -0.71
N ALA A 90 -2.31 -7.27 -0.87
CA ALA A 90 -1.03 -7.88 -1.31
C ALA A 90 -0.21 -8.41 -0.13
N LYS A 91 -0.82 -8.35 1.06
CA LYS A 91 -0.26 -8.83 2.29
C LYS A 91 -1.33 -9.38 3.27
N TRP A 92 -2.55 -9.80 2.84
CA TRP A 92 -3.51 -10.58 3.67
C TRP A 92 -3.68 -12.11 3.40
N GLU A 93 -3.55 -12.64 2.17
CA GLU A 93 -3.54 -14.10 1.92
C GLU A 93 -2.29 -14.44 1.07
N ARG A 94 -1.19 -15.01 1.60
CA ARG A 94 -1.14 -16.44 2.00
C ARG A 94 -0.36 -16.85 3.28
N LYS A 95 0.61 -16.11 3.81
CA LYS A 95 2.05 -16.44 3.84
C LYS A 95 2.90 -15.19 3.51
N PRO A 96 3.75 -14.77 4.46
CA PRO A 96 3.83 -13.44 5.14
C PRO A 96 2.74 -12.40 4.87
N PHE A 97 1.50 -12.85 4.95
CA PHE A 97 0.44 -12.30 4.11
C PHE A 97 -0.86 -12.70 4.88
N SER A 98 -1.25 -13.99 4.85
CA SER A 98 -2.20 -14.74 5.77
C SER A 98 -2.92 -14.13 7.00
N ASP A 99 -2.34 -13.19 7.76
CA ASP A 99 -2.50 -13.16 9.22
C ASP A 99 -3.52 -12.14 9.75
N TYR A 100 -4.13 -11.31 8.89
CA TYR A 100 -4.97 -10.14 9.30
C TYR A 100 -6.39 -10.54 9.76
N THR A 101 -6.53 -11.68 10.43
CA THR A 101 -7.77 -12.46 10.65
C THR A 101 -8.78 -11.89 11.65
N HIS A 102 -8.55 -10.70 12.20
CA HIS A 102 -9.27 -10.17 13.38
C HIS A 102 -10.01 -8.85 13.11
N LEU A 103 -10.11 -8.44 11.84
CA LEU A 103 -10.89 -7.28 11.41
C LEU A 103 -12.38 -7.69 11.25
N THR A 104 -13.27 -7.12 12.06
CA THR A 104 -14.67 -7.58 12.22
C THR A 104 -15.59 -7.39 11.01
N GLU A 105 -15.16 -6.64 9.99
CA GLU A 105 -15.95 -6.35 8.76
C GLU A 105 -15.47 -7.13 7.52
N LEU A 106 -14.45 -7.98 7.67
CA LEU A 106 -13.88 -8.80 6.58
C LEU A 106 -14.91 -9.54 5.71
N PRO A 107 -15.92 -10.25 6.28
CA PRO A 107 -16.81 -11.09 5.46
C PRO A 107 -17.63 -10.32 4.43
N ALA A 108 -17.92 -9.03 4.67
CA ALA A 108 -18.69 -8.21 3.73
C ALA A 108 -17.80 -7.75 2.57
N VAL A 109 -16.63 -7.17 2.86
CA VAL A 109 -15.70 -6.64 1.86
C VAL A 109 -15.09 -7.75 1.00
N GLU A 110 -14.73 -8.89 1.59
CA GLU A 110 -14.24 -10.04 0.85
C GLU A 110 -15.32 -10.60 -0.09
N LYS A 111 -16.57 -10.71 0.39
CA LYS A 111 -17.71 -11.15 -0.43
C LYS A 111 -17.98 -10.18 -1.58
N ILE A 112 -17.94 -8.87 -1.35
CA ILE A 112 -18.04 -7.84 -2.40
C ILE A 112 -16.96 -8.07 -3.48
N TRP A 113 -15.71 -8.29 -3.09
CA TRP A 113 -14.60 -8.53 -4.02
C TRP A 113 -14.75 -9.83 -4.83
N GLN A 114 -15.05 -10.95 -4.15
CA GLN A 114 -15.25 -12.23 -4.81
C GLN A 114 -16.37 -12.17 -5.85
N LEU A 115 -17.47 -11.46 -5.52
CA LEU A 115 -18.61 -11.23 -6.41
C LEU A 115 -18.28 -10.31 -7.59
N MET A 116 -17.53 -9.21 -7.40
CA MET A 116 -17.15 -8.37 -8.55
C MET A 116 -16.23 -9.12 -9.54
N ARG A 117 -15.40 -10.04 -9.04
CA ARG A 117 -14.41 -10.75 -9.85
C ARG A 117 -14.99 -11.83 -10.75
N THR A 118 -16.20 -12.35 -10.50
CA THR A 118 -16.80 -13.35 -11.41
C THR A 118 -17.19 -12.74 -12.77
N LYS A 119 -17.32 -11.41 -12.84
CA LYS A 119 -17.81 -10.64 -14.00
C LYS A 119 -19.21 -11.05 -14.51
N GLU A 120 -19.92 -11.88 -13.74
CA GLU A 120 -21.32 -12.23 -13.95
C GLU A 120 -22.21 -11.08 -13.48
N SER A 121 -23.22 -10.71 -14.27
CA SER A 121 -24.06 -9.53 -14.03
C SER A 121 -24.80 -9.56 -12.69
N GLU A 122 -25.28 -10.72 -12.28
CA GLU A 122 -26.00 -10.92 -11.00
C GLU A 122 -25.07 -10.73 -9.80
N ASN A 123 -23.86 -11.26 -9.88
CA ASN A 123 -22.83 -11.13 -8.85
C ASN A 123 -22.33 -9.68 -8.73
N LEU A 124 -22.12 -8.98 -9.86
CA LEU A 124 -21.78 -7.56 -9.88
C LEU A 124 -22.86 -6.69 -9.20
N GLN A 125 -24.15 -6.98 -9.45
CA GLN A 125 -25.26 -6.28 -8.77
C GLN A 125 -25.28 -6.56 -7.26
N LEU A 126 -25.11 -7.82 -6.86
CA LEU A 126 -25.05 -8.20 -5.44
C LEU A 126 -23.86 -7.54 -4.71
N ALA A 127 -22.71 -7.44 -5.37
CA ALA A 127 -21.53 -6.74 -4.84
C ALA A 127 -21.80 -5.24 -4.63
N GLN A 128 -22.45 -4.56 -5.59
CA GLN A 128 -22.81 -3.15 -5.46
C GLN A 128 -23.83 -2.90 -4.34
N GLN A 129 -24.78 -3.82 -4.13
CA GLN A 129 -25.77 -3.73 -3.05
C GLN A 129 -25.12 -3.93 -1.67
N LEU A 130 -24.24 -4.92 -1.55
CA LEU A 130 -23.46 -5.16 -0.33
C LEU A 130 -22.53 -3.97 -0.02
N ALA A 131 -21.84 -3.42 -1.02
CA ALA A 131 -20.99 -2.24 -0.83
C ALA A 131 -21.78 -1.03 -0.29
N LYS A 132 -22.96 -0.76 -0.87
CA LYS A 132 -23.87 0.30 -0.38
C LYS A 132 -24.38 0.03 1.03
N SER A 133 -24.63 -1.22 1.42
CA SER A 133 -25.04 -1.54 2.79
C SER A 133 -23.91 -1.42 3.80
N GLN A 134 -22.65 -1.49 3.36
CA GLN A 134 -21.45 -1.10 4.12
C GLN A 134 -21.15 0.41 4.04
N GLY A 135 -22.06 1.22 3.50
CA GLY A 135 -21.92 2.68 3.42
C GLY A 135 -21.04 3.21 2.28
N TRP A 136 -20.59 2.37 1.34
CA TRP A 136 -19.72 2.81 0.25
C TRP A 136 -20.44 3.76 -0.71
N THR A 137 -19.75 4.84 -1.08
CA THR A 137 -20.20 5.78 -2.11
C THR A 137 -20.10 5.18 -3.51
N ALA A 138 -20.79 5.80 -4.48
CA ALA A 138 -20.74 5.37 -5.87
C ALA A 138 -19.33 5.49 -6.49
N GLU A 139 -18.52 6.46 -6.05
CA GLU A 139 -17.15 6.63 -6.56
C GLU A 139 -16.20 5.59 -5.96
N GLU A 140 -16.33 5.23 -4.68
CA GLU A 140 -15.56 4.13 -4.07
C GLU A 140 -15.88 2.78 -4.73
N ILE A 141 -17.16 2.50 -5.01
CA ILE A 141 -17.59 1.30 -5.74
C ILE A 141 -16.96 1.26 -7.14
N LYS A 142 -16.91 2.40 -7.84
CA LYS A 142 -16.33 2.52 -9.18
C LYS A 142 -14.81 2.39 -9.18
N ILE A 143 -14.12 2.98 -8.20
CA ILE A 143 -12.69 2.76 -7.95
C ILE A 143 -12.43 1.27 -7.73
N TYR A 144 -13.27 0.59 -6.95
CA TYR A 144 -13.13 -0.83 -6.66
C TYR A 144 -13.38 -1.73 -7.88
N GLN A 145 -14.39 -1.42 -8.71
CA GLN A 145 -14.63 -2.10 -10.00
C GLN A 145 -13.41 -1.98 -10.93
N ASN A 146 -12.87 -0.77 -11.08
CA ASN A 146 -11.67 -0.50 -11.88
C ASN A 146 -10.39 -1.19 -11.34
N LEU A 147 -10.41 -1.73 -10.12
CA LEU A 147 -9.31 -2.52 -9.52
C LEU A 147 -9.49 -4.04 -9.69
N VAL A 148 -10.65 -4.49 -10.19
CA VAL A 148 -11.02 -5.89 -10.40
C VAL A 148 -10.99 -6.27 -11.89
N ASP A 149 -10.94 -5.28 -12.79
CA ASP A 149 -10.81 -5.47 -14.24
C ASP A 149 -9.40 -5.84 -14.72
#